data_AF-A0AAV8CUB5-F1
#
_entry.id   AF-A0AAV8CUB5-F1
#
_cell.length_a   1.000
_cell.length_b   1.000
_cell.length_c   1.000
_cell.angle_alpha   90.00
_cell.angle_beta   90.00
_cell.angle_gamma   90.00
#
_symmetry.space_group_name_H-M   'P 1'
#
loop_
_entity.id
_entity.type
_entity.pdbx_description
1 polymer ?
#
loop_
_entity_poly.entity_id
_entity_poly.type
_entity_poly.pdbx_seq_one_letter_code
_entity_poly.pdbx_strand_id
1 'polypeptide(L)'
;MEETSIREDTDAYPDEWVKTQDLFKEKLVTVDDFTWKLNSCSLDSDPNVPLRFVGGSDISFLKEDPSIACAALVVLETGTLKIVHEEFDLVRLDVPYISGFLAFRESFMAFVLIFSRLLL
;
A
#
# COMPACT_ATOMS: atom_id res chain seq x y z
N MET A 1 40.59 17.99 -18.75
CA MET A 1 39.26 18.10 -18.12
C MET A 1 38.76 16.69 -17.99
N GLU A 2 38.86 16.16 -16.78
CA GLU A 2 38.49 14.80 -16.44
C GLU A 2 37.00 14.84 -16.12
N GLU A 3 36.20 14.24 -17.00
CA GLU A 3 34.75 14.12 -16.81
C GLU A 3 34.53 13.03 -15.76
N THR A 4 34.46 13.43 -14.50
CA THR A 4 34.07 12.56 -13.40
C THR A 4 32.60 12.20 -13.56
N SER A 5 32.33 11.09 -14.24
CA SER A 5 31.04 10.43 -14.22
C SER A 5 30.71 10.06 -12.78
N ILE A 6 29.71 10.73 -12.20
CA ILE A 6 29.09 10.30 -10.95
C ILE A 6 28.45 8.95 -11.26
N ARG A 7 29.06 7.86 -10.81
CA ARG A 7 28.40 6.56 -10.75
C ARG A 7 27.41 6.67 -9.60
N GLU A 8 26.14 6.87 -9.89
CA GLU A 8 25.09 6.66 -8.90
C GLU A 8 25.18 5.20 -8.47
N ASP A 9 25.45 5.00 -7.18
CA ASP A 9 25.71 3.70 -6.56
C ASP A 9 24.38 2.94 -6.44
N THR A 10 23.89 2.42 -7.56
CA THR A 10 22.61 1.67 -7.64
C THR A 10 22.66 0.33 -6.90
N ASP A 11 23.85 -0.11 -6.50
CA ASP A 11 24.10 -1.42 -5.88
C ASP A 11 23.88 -1.42 -4.36
N ALA A 12 23.69 -0.26 -3.72
CA ALA A 12 23.54 -0.17 -2.26
C ALA A 12 22.11 -0.45 -1.74
N TYR A 13 21.08 -0.19 -2.55
CA TYR A 13 19.68 -0.30 -2.13
C TYR A 13 19.21 -1.74 -1.83
N PRO A 14 19.55 -2.76 -2.64
CA PRO A 14 18.97 -4.10 -2.47
C PRO A 14 19.30 -4.73 -1.11
N ASP A 15 20.54 -4.61 -0.64
CA ASP A 15 20.98 -5.23 0.63
C ASP A 15 20.29 -4.62 1.85
N GLU A 16 20.07 -3.30 1.85
CA GLU A 16 19.35 -2.62 2.93
C GLU A 16 17.85 -2.95 2.90
N TRP A 17 17.27 -3.03 1.70
CA TRP A 17 15.86 -3.36 1.54
C TRP A 17 15.55 -4.80 1.93
N VAL A 18 16.45 -5.75 1.65
CA VAL A 18 16.33 -7.14 2.14
C VAL A 18 16.30 -7.16 3.66
N LYS A 19 17.24 -6.49 4.33
CA LYS A 19 17.27 -6.41 5.80
C LYS A 19 15.99 -5.78 6.35
N THR A 20 15.46 -4.77 5.67
CA THR A 20 14.22 -4.10 6.06
C THR A 20 13.00 -5.01 5.87
N GLN A 21 12.95 -5.78 4.78
CA GLN A 21 11.90 -6.80 4.57
C GLN A 21 11.92 -7.86 5.66
N ASP A 22 13.10 -8.39 5.99
CA ASP A 22 13.26 -9.38 7.05
C ASP A 22 12.80 -8.83 8.41
N LEU A 23 13.21 -7.60 8.74
CA LEU A 23 12.78 -6.91 9.97
C LEU A 23 11.25 -6.73 10.04
N PHE A 24 10.59 -6.37 8.95
CA PHE A 24 9.13 -6.21 8.94
C PHE A 24 8.40 -7.54 8.93
N LYS A 25 8.98 -8.57 8.31
CA LYS A 25 8.43 -9.93 8.30
C LYS A 25 8.33 -10.52 9.71
N GLU A 26 9.28 -10.20 10.59
CA GLU A 26 9.22 -10.59 12.02
C GLU A 26 8.01 -10.00 12.77
N LYS A 27 7.46 -8.89 12.27
CA LYS A 27 6.29 -8.22 12.85
C LYS A 27 4.97 -8.64 12.21
N LEU A 28 5.00 -9.57 11.26
CA LEU A 28 3.81 -10.04 10.56
C LEU A 28 2.94 -10.88 11.50
N VAL A 29 1.70 -10.44 11.72
CA VAL A 29 0.68 -11.22 12.44
C VAL A 29 -0.11 -12.05 11.42
N THR A 30 -0.08 -13.36 11.58
CA THR A 30 -0.73 -14.33 10.65
C THR A 30 -1.96 -15.00 11.24
N VAL A 31 -2.40 -14.55 12.42
CA VAL A 31 -3.57 -15.09 13.12
C VAL A 31 -4.56 -13.95 13.31
N ASP A 32 -5.82 -14.20 12.97
CA ASP A 32 -6.89 -13.22 13.16
C ASP A 32 -7.11 -12.93 14.64
N ASP A 33 -7.01 -11.65 15.01
CA ASP A 33 -7.36 -11.13 16.34
C ASP A 33 -8.41 -10.01 16.20
N PHE A 34 -9.51 -10.34 15.52
CA PHE A 34 -10.60 -9.42 15.25
C PHE A 34 -11.88 -9.87 15.97
N THR A 35 -12.57 -8.90 16.58
CA THR A 35 -13.90 -9.11 17.16
C THR A 35 -14.98 -9.18 16.08
N TRP A 36 -14.73 -8.61 14.90
CA TRP A 36 -15.67 -8.65 13.79
C TRP A 36 -15.51 -9.91 12.94
N LYS A 37 -16.59 -10.32 12.27
CA LYS A 37 -16.58 -11.42 11.30
C LYS A 37 -16.89 -10.88 9.90
N LEU A 38 -16.19 -11.41 8.90
CA LEU A 38 -16.69 -11.38 7.52
C LEU A 38 -18.01 -12.14 7.54
N ASN A 39 -19.11 -11.52 7.08
CA ASN A 39 -20.43 -12.15 7.06
C ASN A 39 -20.33 -13.49 6.31
N SER A 40 -20.10 -14.57 7.06
CA SER A 40 -20.19 -15.91 6.53
C SER A 40 -21.66 -16.13 6.21
N CYS A 41 -21.98 -16.80 5.11
CA CYS A 41 -23.32 -17.29 4.78
C CYS A 41 -23.90 -18.29 5.80
N SER A 42 -23.46 -18.25 7.05
CA SER A 42 -23.92 -19.11 8.14
C SER A 42 -25.17 -18.49 8.75
N LEU A 43 -26.26 -19.24 8.72
CA LEU A 43 -27.57 -18.93 9.32
C LEU A 43 -27.55 -18.94 10.86
N ASP A 44 -26.38 -18.78 11.47
CA ASP A 44 -26.22 -18.85 12.92
C ASP A 44 -26.09 -17.45 13.51
N SER A 45 -26.94 -17.22 14.49
CA SER A 45 -27.17 -16.00 15.25
C SER A 45 -26.02 -15.74 16.24
N ASP A 46 -24.81 -15.58 15.72
CA ASP A 46 -23.66 -15.12 16.51
C ASP A 46 -23.81 -13.61 16.77
N PRO A 47 -23.76 -13.12 18.03
CA PRO A 47 -23.88 -11.70 18.39
C PRO A 47 -22.69 -10.82 17.95
N ASN A 48 -21.77 -11.34 17.14
CA ASN A 48 -20.56 -10.65 16.76
C ASN A 48 -20.79 -9.49 15.78
N VAL A 49 -19.96 -8.44 15.89
CA VAL A 49 -20.10 -7.21 15.10
C VAL A 49 -19.77 -7.51 13.62
N PRO A 50 -20.65 -7.18 12.66
CA PRO A 50 -20.35 -7.41 11.25
C PRO A 50 -19.27 -6.44 10.75
N LEU A 51 -18.38 -6.90 9.86
CA LEU A 51 -17.45 -6.02 9.15
C LEU A 51 -18.25 -4.99 8.35
N ARG A 52 -18.09 -3.70 8.65
CA ARG A 52 -18.92 -2.62 8.06
C ARG A 52 -18.29 -1.97 6.83
N PHE A 53 -16.98 -1.77 6.84
CA PHE A 53 -16.27 -1.08 5.77
C PHE A 53 -15.07 -1.89 5.30
N VAL A 54 -14.79 -1.85 4.01
CA VAL A 54 -13.59 -2.43 3.39
C VAL A 54 -12.87 -1.36 2.58
N GLY A 55 -11.57 -1.25 2.78
CA GLY A 55 -10.71 -0.34 2.02
C GLY A 55 -10.11 -1.06 0.81
N GLY A 56 -10.02 -0.35 -0.32
CA GLY A 56 -9.26 -0.76 -1.49
C GLY A 56 -8.26 0.34 -1.85
N SER A 57 -7.06 -0.05 -2.27
CA SER A 57 -6.04 0.90 -2.70
C SER A 57 -5.32 0.37 -3.92
N ASP A 58 -4.98 1.26 -4.84
CA ASP A 58 -4.28 0.96 -6.08
C ASP A 58 -3.34 2.10 -6.44
N ILE A 59 -2.33 1.82 -7.26
CA ILE A 59 -1.43 2.84 -7.79
C ILE A 59 -1.18 2.60 -9.28
N SER A 60 -1.39 3.64 -10.07
CA SER A 60 -1.25 3.59 -11.53
C SER A 60 -0.17 4.57 -11.99
N PHE A 61 0.79 4.09 -12.78
CA PHE A 61 1.90 4.89 -13.30
C PHE A 61 1.53 5.53 -14.64
N LEU A 62 1.98 6.77 -14.85
CA LEU A 62 1.84 7.45 -16.13
C LEU A 62 2.73 6.77 -17.18
N LYS A 63 2.22 6.55 -18.39
CA LYS A 63 2.96 5.84 -19.44
C LYS A 63 4.10 6.69 -20.01
N GLU A 64 3.86 7.99 -20.08
CA GLU A 64 4.78 8.98 -20.62
C GLU A 64 5.92 9.30 -19.63
N ASP A 65 5.63 9.23 -18.33
CA ASP A 65 6.60 9.47 -17.26
C ASP A 65 6.37 8.50 -16.09
N PRO A 66 7.12 7.38 -16.01
CA PRO A 66 6.96 6.40 -14.94
C PRO A 66 7.46 6.90 -13.56
N SER A 67 8.02 8.10 -13.46
CA SER A 67 8.26 8.75 -12.17
C SER A 67 6.99 9.36 -11.57
N ILE A 68 5.93 9.51 -12.35
CA ILE A 68 4.63 10.02 -11.91
C ILE A 68 3.65 8.86 -11.77
N ALA A 69 2.97 8.80 -10.63
CA ALA A 69 1.90 7.84 -10.38
C ALA A 69 0.68 8.51 -9.74
N CYS A 70 -0.49 7.92 -9.95
CA CYS A 70 -1.71 8.26 -9.24
C CYS A 70 -1.98 7.15 -8.22
N ALA A 71 -1.98 7.51 -6.94
CA ALA A 71 -2.42 6.62 -5.87
C ALA A 71 -3.91 6.83 -5.62
N ALA A 72 -4.64 5.75 -5.40
CA ALA A 72 -6.06 5.74 -5.12
C ALA A 72 -6.34 5.02 -3.81
N LEU A 73 -7.30 5.55 -3.04
CA LEU A 73 -7.84 4.92 -1.84
C LEU A 73 -9.36 5.04 -1.89
N VAL A 74 -10.05 3.91 -1.77
CA VAL A 74 -11.51 3.86 -1.70
C VAL A 74 -11.95 3.10 -0.47
N VAL A 75 -13.06 3.51 0.12
CA VAL A 75 -13.72 2.78 1.21
C VAL A 75 -15.12 2.44 0.75
N LEU A 76 -15.48 1.16 0.88
CA LEU A 76 -16.79 0.65 0.54
C LEU A 76 -17.53 0.17 1.79
N GLU A 77 -18.84 0.39 1.83
CA GLU A 77 -19.70 -0.31 2.79
C GLU A 77 -19.86 -1.76 2.34
N THR A 78 -19.49 -2.73 3.19
CA THR A 78 -19.42 -4.16 2.82
C THR A 78 -20.76 -4.76 2.42
N GLY A 79 -21.86 -4.32 3.05
CA GLY A 79 -23.20 -4.87 2.78
C GLY A 79 -23.76 -4.46 1.42
N THR A 80 -23.38 -3.29 0.91
CA THR A 80 -23.93 -2.75 -0.35
C THR A 80 -22.88 -2.60 -1.45
N LEU A 81 -21.59 -2.71 -1.10
CA LEU A 81 -20.44 -2.39 -1.95
C LEU A 81 -20.51 -0.98 -2.56
N LYS A 82 -21.19 -0.06 -1.89
CA LYS A 82 -21.21 1.35 -2.28
C LYS A 82 -19.97 2.05 -1.75
N ILE A 83 -19.39 2.90 -2.59
CA ILE A 83 -18.30 3.79 -2.21
C ILE A 83 -18.85 4.80 -1.19
N VAL A 84 -18.21 4.86 -0.03
CA VAL A 84 -18.50 5.85 1.02
C VAL A 84 -17.41 6.91 1.12
N HIS A 85 -16.22 6.63 0.57
CA HIS A 85 -15.11 7.55 0.49
C HIS A 85 -14.19 7.16 -0.67
N GLU A 86 -13.64 8.16 -1.37
CA GLU A 86 -12.66 8.00 -2.42
C GLU A 86 -11.67 9.18 -2.39
N GLU A 87 -10.40 8.88 -2.52
CA GLU A 87 -9.31 9.85 -2.57
C GLU A 87 -8.32 9.44 -3.65
N PHE A 88 -7.72 10.45 -4.28
CA PHE A 88 -6.70 10.26 -5.30
C PHE A 88 -5.60 11.29 -5.12
N ASP A 89 -4.35 10.88 -5.31
CA ASP A 89 -3.23 11.82 -5.30
C ASP A 89 -2.19 11.50 -6.37
N LEU A 90 -1.74 12.55 -7.04
CA LEU A 90 -0.61 12.45 -7.96
C LEU A 90 0.68 12.57 -7.17
N VAL A 91 1.47 11.51 -7.20
CA VAL A 91 2.73 11.41 -6.48
C VAL A 91 3.88 11.28 -7.48
N ARG A 92 5.03 11.86 -7.12
CA ARG A 92 6.28 11.66 -7.82
C ARG A 92 7.13 10.67 -7.03
N LEU A 93 7.57 9.61 -7.68
CA LEU A 93 8.31 8.50 -7.11
C LEU A 93 9.71 8.47 -7.70
N ASP A 94 10.69 8.84 -6.88
CA ASP A 94 12.11 8.84 -7.26
C ASP A 94 12.78 7.47 -7.03
N VAL A 95 12.02 6.47 -6.57
CA VAL A 95 12.49 5.10 -6.31
C VAL A 95 12.30 4.24 -7.57
N PRO A 96 13.36 3.59 -8.09
CA PRO A 96 13.25 2.75 -9.29
C PRO A 96 12.45 1.48 -9.04
N TYR A 97 11.90 0.91 -10.10
CA TYR A 97 11.26 -0.41 -10.04
C TYR A 97 12.34 -1.50 -9.92
N ILE A 98 12.29 -2.27 -8.83
CA ILE A 98 13.10 -3.47 -8.64
C ILE A 98 12.15 -4.62 -8.29
N SER A 99 12.24 -5.71 -9.05
CA SER A 99 11.39 -6.89 -8.83
C SER A 99 11.65 -7.47 -7.42
N GLY A 100 10.58 -7.72 -6.67
CA GLY A 100 10.67 -8.15 -5.26
C GLY A 100 10.66 -7.00 -4.24
N PHE A 101 10.76 -5.73 -4.67
CA PHE A 101 10.83 -4.56 -3.79
C PHE A 101 9.79 -3.48 -4.10
N LEU A 102 8.71 -3.84 -4.79
CA LEU A 102 7.67 -2.89 -5.21
C LEU A 102 7.06 -2.09 -4.03
N ALA A 103 6.94 -2.71 -2.86
CA ALA A 103 6.41 -2.05 -1.66
C ALA A 103 7.22 -0.82 -1.20
N PHE A 104 8.53 -0.77 -1.47
CA PHE A 104 9.35 0.41 -1.16
C PHE A 104 9.02 1.60 -2.07
N ARG A 105 8.57 1.30 -3.28
CA ARG A 105 8.15 2.30 -4.27
C ARG A 105 6.71 2.75 -4.06
N GLU A 106 5.81 1.84 -3.72
CA GLU A 106 4.37 2.12 -3.62
C GLU A 106 3.92 2.41 -2.19
N SER A 107 4.17 1.48 -1.26
CA SER A 107 3.58 1.52 0.08
C SER A 107 4.16 2.64 0.94
N PHE A 108 5.48 2.78 0.97
CA PHE A 108 6.14 3.75 1.84
C PHE A 108 5.95 5.20 1.37
N MET A 109 5.87 5.41 0.06
CA MET A 109 5.81 6.76 -0.53
C MET A 109 4.38 7.22 -0.80
N ALA A 110 3.56 6.38 -1.44
CA ALA A 110 2.25 6.79 -1.93
C ALA A 110 1.14 6.48 -0.93
N PHE A 111 1.10 5.25 -0.40
CA PHE A 111 0.00 4.83 0.47
C PHE A 111 0.05 5.47 1.85
N VAL A 112 1.22 5.60 2.49
CA VAL A 112 1.32 6.32 3.78
C VAL A 112 0.69 7.73 3.69
N LEU A 113 0.92 8.43 2.57
CA LEU A 113 0.41 9.78 2.37
C LEU A 113 -1.11 9.80 2.17
N ILE A 114 -1.66 8.96 1.28
CA ILE A 114 -3.10 8.97 1.04
C ILE A 114 -3.92 8.45 2.24
N PHE A 115 -3.40 7.46 2.97
CA PHE A 115 -4.04 6.96 4.19
C PHE A 115 -4.03 8.00 5.33
N SER A 116 -3.04 8.90 5.37
CA SER A 116 -3.02 9.98 6.37
C SER A 116 -4.19 10.97 6.21
N ARG A 117 -4.75 11.09 5.00
CA ARG A 117 -5.88 11.96 4.70
C ARG A 117 -7.23 11.35 5.08
N LEU A 118 -7.30 10.03 5.23
CA LEU A 118 -8.51 9.32 5.70
C LEU A 118 -8.76 9.53 7.21
N LEU A 119 -7.73 9.88 7.98
CA LEU A 119 -7.75 9.98 9.45
C LEU A 119 -8.04 11.40 10.00
N LEU A 120 -8.41 12.35 9.14
CA LEU A 120 -8.81 13.73 9.51
C LEU A 120 -10.30 13.95 9.21
#